data_AF-A0A7X1L4X0-F1
#
_entry.id   AF-A0A7X1L4X0-F1
#
_cell.length_a   1.000
_cell.length_b   1.000
_cell.length_c   1.000
_cell.angle_alpha   90.00
_cell.angle_beta   90.00
_cell.angle_gamma   90.00
#
_symmetry.space_group_name_H-M   'P 1'
#
loop_
_entity.id
_entity.type
_entity.pdbx_description
1 polymer ?
#
loop_
_entity_poly.entity_id
_entity_poly.type
_entity_poly.pdbx_seq_one_letter_code
_entity_poly.pdbx_strand_id
1 'polypeptide(L)'
;MIFIGKFFYLTNQQEIEEQERRHGEFDLIVEAQEGEDAFMKFKQRIGELRDKGDFFQGQTRIFFIQLLEFDRFPRHQALMLNLKSTAGDPLMPFIGCSIPSDQADACRIYDWKNNEPEIDGQNEKLFLEFHS
;
A
#
# COMPACT_ATOMS: atom_id res chain seq x y z
N MET A 1 19.20 2.99 -7.54
CA MET A 1 18.08 2.15 -8.00
C MET A 1 16.79 2.91 -7.74
N ILE A 2 15.73 2.58 -8.47
CA ILE A 2 14.40 3.18 -8.27
C ILE A 2 13.54 2.15 -7.54
N PHE A 3 12.88 2.61 -6.50
CA PHE A 3 12.00 1.78 -5.68
C PHE A 3 10.58 2.32 -5.72
N ILE A 4 9.61 1.42 -5.89
CA ILE A 4 8.18 1.73 -5.76
C ILE A 4 7.62 0.93 -4.60
N GLY A 5 7.17 1.63 -3.56
CA GLY A 5 6.48 1.04 -2.43
C GLY A 5 4.97 1.10 -2.65
N LYS A 6 4.27 -0.01 -2.40
CA LYS A 6 2.81 -0.09 -2.41
C LYS A 6 2.29 -0.18 -0.97
N PHE A 7 1.28 0.63 -0.65
CA PHE A 7 0.78 0.78 0.71
C PHE A 7 -0.74 0.73 0.75
N PHE A 8 -1.26 0.13 1.82
CA PHE A 8 -2.66 0.30 2.21
C PHE A 8 -2.75 1.19 3.43
N TYR A 9 -3.87 1.89 3.57
CA TYR A 9 -4.17 2.62 4.79
C TYR A 9 -5.59 2.38 5.29
N LEU A 10 -5.70 2.47 6.60
CA LEU A 10 -6.90 2.48 7.40
C LEU A 10 -6.96 3.80 8.14
N THR A 11 -8.08 4.50 8.07
CA THR A 11 -8.30 5.69 8.86
C THR A 11 -9.67 5.61 9.53
N ASN A 12 -9.74 6.03 10.78
CA ASN A 12 -10.98 6.16 11.56
C ASN A 12 -11.75 4.84 11.74
N GLN A 13 -11.06 3.71 11.87
CA GLN A 13 -11.70 2.40 12.01
C GLN A 13 -12.44 2.21 13.34
N GLN A 14 -12.19 3.07 14.31
CA GLN A 14 -12.92 3.16 15.57
C GLN A 14 -14.34 3.75 15.44
N GLU A 15 -14.65 4.43 14.33
CA GLU A 15 -15.96 5.07 14.15
C GLU A 15 -17.08 4.04 13.99
N ILE A 16 -18.27 4.35 14.51
CA ILE A 16 -19.42 3.44 14.48
C ILE A 16 -20.01 3.37 13.07
N GLU A 17 -20.15 4.53 12.42
CA GLU A 17 -20.76 4.63 11.10
C GLU A 17 -19.75 4.26 10.01
N GLU A 18 -20.12 3.32 9.15
CA GLU A 18 -19.28 2.86 8.03
C GLU A 18 -18.86 4.01 7.11
N GLN A 19 -19.76 4.98 6.91
CA GLN A 19 -19.53 6.16 6.08
C GLN A 19 -18.48 7.13 6.65
N GLU A 20 -18.01 6.94 7.88
CA GLU A 20 -16.94 7.72 8.52
C GLU A 20 -15.60 6.97 8.51
N ARG A 21 -15.62 5.65 8.29
CA ARG A 21 -14.42 4.83 8.11
C ARG A 21 -13.84 5.06 6.73
N ARG A 22 -12.52 5.11 6.65
CA ARG A 22 -11.81 5.27 5.37
C ARG A 22 -10.78 4.17 5.20
N HIS A 23 -10.67 3.73 3.97
CA HIS A 23 -9.61 2.86 3.53
C HIS A 23 -9.19 3.19 2.12
N GLY A 24 -7.96 2.83 1.77
CA GLY A 24 -7.48 2.98 0.42
C GLY A 24 -6.08 2.42 0.23
N GLU A 25 -5.58 2.63 -0.98
CA GLU A 25 -4.27 2.20 -1.43
C GLU A 25 -3.53 3.38 -2.05
N PHE A 26 -2.21 3.43 -1.89
CA PHE A 26 -1.36 4.43 -2.51
C PHE A 26 0.04 3.88 -2.78
N ASP A 27 0.73 4.53 -3.70
CA ASP A 27 2.10 4.17 -4.08
C ASP A 27 3.04 5.35 -3.80
N LEU A 28 4.27 5.04 -3.40
CA LEU A 28 5.37 6.02 -3.35
C LEU A 28 6.53 5.53 -4.21
N ILE A 29 7.26 6.48 -4.79
CA ILE A 29 8.42 6.21 -5.64
C ILE A 29 9.62 7.02 -5.18
N VAL A 30 10.78 6.40 -5.14
CA VAL A 30 12.01 7.05 -4.69
C VAL A 30 13.26 6.46 -5.35
N GLU A 31 14.29 7.27 -5.52
CA GLU A 31 15.63 6.78 -5.79
C GLU A 31 16.40 6.56 -4.49
N ALA A 32 16.99 5.36 -4.36
CA ALA A 32 17.79 4.97 -3.22
C ALA A 32 18.94 4.04 -3.66
N GLN A 33 19.93 3.88 -2.78
CA GLN A 33 21.03 2.94 -3.03
C GLN A 33 20.57 1.50 -2.79
N GLU A 34 19.80 1.27 -1.73
CA GLU A 34 19.35 -0.05 -1.28
C GLU A 34 17.89 0.02 -0.79
N GLY A 35 17.23 -1.14 -0.68
CA GLY A 35 15.82 -1.22 -0.28
C GLY A 35 15.54 -0.66 1.12
N GLU A 36 16.48 -0.78 2.06
CA GLU A 36 16.33 -0.25 3.43
C GLU A 36 16.33 1.30 3.45
N ASP A 37 17.18 1.94 2.64
CA ASP A 37 17.17 3.40 2.47
C ASP A 37 15.85 3.87 1.84
N ALA A 38 15.34 3.15 0.84
CA ALA A 38 14.02 3.44 0.26
C ALA A 38 12.91 3.33 1.31
N PHE A 39 12.93 2.29 2.13
CA PHE A 39 11.96 2.06 3.21
C PHE A 39 11.94 3.20 4.23
N MET A 40 13.11 3.69 4.65
CA MET A 40 13.22 4.82 5.56
C MET A 40 12.74 6.12 4.93
N LYS A 41 13.07 6.37 3.66
CA LYS A 41 12.57 7.53 2.90
C LYS A 41 11.05 7.50 2.76
N PHE A 42 10.44 6.33 2.55
CA PHE A 42 8.98 6.20 2.52
C PHE A 42 8.35 6.56 3.87
N LYS A 43 8.88 6.05 4.98
CA LYS A 43 8.40 6.42 6.33
C LYS A 43 8.46 7.92 6.57
N GLN A 44 9.61 8.53 6.27
CA GLN A 44 9.79 9.97 6.41
C GLN A 44 8.77 10.73 5.56
N ARG A 45 8.61 10.35 4.28
CA ARG A 45 7.70 11.04 3.38
C ARG A 45 6.24 10.95 3.82
N ILE A 46 5.81 9.80 4.32
CA ILE A 46 4.45 9.60 4.85
C ILE A 46 4.22 10.49 6.09
N GLY A 47 5.20 10.57 6.99
CA GLY A 47 5.16 11.49 8.12
C GLY A 47 5.02 12.95 7.67
N GLU A 48 5.85 13.38 6.72
CA GLU A 48 5.77 14.74 6.16
C GLU A 48 4.42 15.05 5.51
N LEU A 49 3.80 14.06 4.84
CA LEU A 49 2.48 14.23 4.20
C LEU A 49 1.38 14.40 5.24
N ARG A 50 1.47 13.69 6.37
CA ARG A 50 0.58 13.88 7.52
C ARG A 50 0.75 15.27 8.13
N ASP A 51 1.99 15.70 8.35
CA ASP A 51 2.28 16.97 9.04
C ASP A 51 1.90 18.21 8.20
N LYS A 52 1.95 18.09 6.86
CA LYS A 52 1.76 19.23 5.94
C LYS A 52 0.35 19.37 5.36
N GLY A 53 -0.58 18.44 5.59
CA GLY A 53 -1.89 18.51 4.92
C GLY A 53 -2.96 17.57 5.44
N ASP A 54 -4.04 17.46 4.67
CA ASP A 54 -5.27 16.74 5.03
C ASP A 54 -5.20 15.21 4.83
N PHE A 55 -4.00 14.66 4.60
CA PHE A 55 -3.81 13.22 4.43
C PHE A 55 -3.66 12.51 5.77
N PHE A 56 -4.20 11.29 5.88
CA PHE A 56 -4.02 10.40 7.04
C PHE A 56 -4.45 11.02 8.39
N GLN A 57 -5.52 11.84 8.36
CA GLN A 57 -6.10 12.48 9.55
C GLN A 57 -6.72 11.46 10.50
N GLY A 58 -6.74 11.73 11.81
CA GLY A 58 -7.27 10.80 12.81
C GLY A 58 -6.39 9.57 13.06
N GLN A 59 -6.96 8.55 13.69
CA GLN A 59 -6.23 7.30 13.94
C GLN A 59 -6.02 6.56 12.63
N THR A 60 -4.75 6.43 12.21
CA THR A 60 -4.39 5.88 10.91
C THR A 60 -3.37 4.77 11.03
N ARG A 61 -3.62 3.64 10.38
CA ARG A 61 -2.68 2.51 10.25
C ARG A 61 -2.32 2.34 8.79
N ILE A 62 -1.03 2.25 8.50
CA ILE A 62 -0.49 2.07 7.16
C ILE A 62 0.25 0.73 7.11
N PHE A 63 0.01 -0.02 6.04
CA PHE A 63 0.54 -1.35 5.81
C PHE A 63 1.40 -1.33 4.56
N PHE A 64 2.54 -2.02 4.61
CA PHE A 64 3.47 -2.11 3.49
C PHE A 64 3.22 -3.40 2.73
N ILE A 65 2.74 -3.28 1.51
CA ILE A 65 2.23 -4.41 0.73
C ILE A 65 3.34 -5.01 -0.13
N GLN A 66 4.11 -4.15 -0.81
CA GLN A 66 5.12 -4.60 -1.75
C GLN A 66 6.20 -3.55 -1.99
N LEU A 67 7.43 -4.01 -2.21
CA LEU A 67 8.52 -3.25 -2.78
C LEU A 67 8.80 -3.74 -4.19
N LEU A 68 8.77 -2.84 -5.17
CA LEU A 68 9.29 -3.09 -6.51
C LEU A 68 10.61 -2.36 -6.68
N GLU A 69 11.60 -3.04 -7.25
CA GLU A 69 12.95 -2.53 -7.47
C GLU A 69 13.25 -2.49 -8.96
N PHE A 70 13.82 -1.38 -9.41
CA PHE A 70 14.20 -1.15 -10.79
C PHE A 70 15.59 -0.57 -10.87
N ASP A 71 16.44 -1.14 -11.73
CA ASP A 71 17.71 -0.50 -12.07
C ASP A 71 17.50 0.84 -12.76
N ARG A 72 16.54 0.89 -13.69
CA ARG A 72 16.22 2.03 -14.55
C ARG A 72 14.76 1.98 -14.99
N PHE A 73 14.16 3.15 -15.25
CA PHE A 73 12.84 3.19 -15.88
C PHE A 73 12.86 2.62 -17.30
N PRO A 74 11.79 1.91 -17.71
CA PRO A 74 11.69 1.39 -19.07
C PRO A 74 11.59 2.55 -20.06
N ARG A 75 12.43 2.50 -21.12
CA ARG A 75 12.52 3.59 -22.12
C ARG A 75 11.78 3.30 -23.43
N HIS A 76 11.50 2.03 -23.71
CA HIS A 76 11.01 1.58 -25.02
C HIS A 76 9.65 0.88 -24.97
N GLN A 77 9.23 0.41 -23.80
CA GLN A 77 7.95 -0.28 -23.61
C GLN A 77 7.29 0.17 -22.31
N ALA A 78 5.97 0.34 -22.34
CA ALA A 78 5.21 0.60 -21.13
C ALA A 78 5.19 -0.66 -20.24
N LEU A 79 5.25 -0.44 -18.92
CA LEU A 79 5.28 -1.52 -17.93
C LEU A 79 4.01 -1.42 -17.07
N MET A 80 3.29 -2.53 -16.96
CA MET A 80 2.12 -2.63 -16.08
C MET A 80 2.58 -2.92 -14.65
N LEU A 81 2.49 -1.92 -13.76
CA LEU A 81 2.94 -2.05 -12.37
C LEU A 81 1.91 -2.71 -11.45
N ASN A 82 0.64 -2.56 -11.76
CA ASN A 82 -0.48 -3.08 -10.98
C ASN A 82 -1.67 -3.36 -11.91
N LEU A 83 -2.39 -4.45 -11.64
CA LEU A 83 -3.68 -4.77 -12.20
C LEU A 83 -4.64 -5.12 -11.06
N LYS A 84 -5.73 -4.38 -10.94
CA LYS A 84 -6.80 -4.64 -9.98
C LYS A 84 -8.02 -5.19 -10.70
N SER A 85 -8.53 -6.33 -10.26
CA SER A 85 -9.74 -6.94 -10.81
C SER A 85 -10.68 -7.34 -9.68
N THR A 86 -11.91 -6.85 -9.74
CA THR A 86 -13.00 -7.15 -8.79
C THR A 86 -14.16 -7.80 -9.56
N ALA A 87 -14.75 -8.86 -9.01
CA ALA A 87 -15.93 -9.50 -9.60
C ALA A 87 -17.20 -8.96 -8.93
N GLY A 88 -18.19 -8.52 -9.73
CA GLY A 88 -19.47 -7.99 -9.23
C GLY A 88 -19.50 -6.46 -9.02
N ASP A 89 -20.56 -5.96 -8.38
CA ASP A 89 -20.64 -4.56 -7.94
C ASP A 89 -19.66 -4.33 -6.78
N PRO A 90 -18.90 -3.21 -6.77
CA PRO A 90 -17.69 -3.08 -5.99
C PRO A 90 -17.95 -3.12 -4.48
N LEU A 91 -17.60 -4.27 -3.86
CA LEU A 91 -17.36 -4.46 -2.44
C LEU A 91 -16.19 -5.45 -2.32
N MET A 92 -15.33 -5.25 -1.31
CA MET A 92 -14.24 -6.17 -0.97
C MET A 92 -14.74 -7.63 -0.83
N PRO A 93 -13.94 -8.67 -1.14
CA PRO A 93 -12.52 -8.67 -1.56
C PRO A 93 -12.24 -8.47 -3.06
N PHE A 94 -10.98 -8.20 -3.43
CA PHE A 94 -10.53 -8.13 -4.83
C PHE A 94 -9.20 -8.85 -5.08
N ILE A 95 -8.91 -9.18 -6.34
CA ILE A 95 -7.63 -9.76 -6.75
C ILE A 95 -6.74 -8.64 -7.30
N GLY A 96 -5.55 -8.51 -6.73
CA GLY A 96 -4.53 -7.57 -7.21
C GLY A 96 -3.34 -8.36 -7.74
N CYS A 97 -2.92 -8.03 -8.96
CA CYS A 97 -1.73 -8.61 -9.57
C CYS A 97 -0.66 -7.53 -9.74
N SER A 98 0.57 -7.86 -9.35
CA SER A 98 1.74 -7.01 -9.50
C SER A 98 2.82 -7.73 -10.28
N ILE A 99 3.84 -6.99 -10.70
CA ILE A 99 4.96 -7.57 -11.43
C ILE A 99 5.63 -8.61 -10.53
N PRO A 100 5.81 -9.85 -11.01
CA PRO A 100 6.48 -10.88 -10.23
C PRO A 100 7.88 -10.40 -9.85
N SER A 101 8.19 -10.49 -8.55
CA SER A 101 9.56 -10.41 -8.04
C SER A 101 10.06 -11.82 -7.74
N ASP A 102 11.37 -11.97 -7.53
CA ASP A 102 12.00 -13.25 -7.20
C ASP A 102 11.47 -13.90 -5.89
N GLN A 103 10.57 -13.21 -5.16
CA GLN A 103 10.10 -13.59 -3.82
C GLN A 103 8.58 -13.70 -3.67
N ALA A 104 7.77 -13.46 -4.72
CA ALA A 104 6.30 -13.45 -4.57
C ALA A 104 5.52 -13.83 -5.85
N ASP A 105 4.42 -14.56 -5.68
CA ASP A 105 3.44 -14.83 -6.74
C ASP A 105 2.84 -13.52 -7.28
N ALA A 106 2.59 -13.50 -8.60
CA ALA A 106 2.19 -12.30 -9.35
C ALA A 106 0.76 -11.82 -9.04
N CYS A 107 -0.07 -12.62 -8.39
CA CYS A 107 -1.45 -12.28 -8.05
C CYS A 107 -1.76 -12.71 -6.62
N ARG A 108 -2.32 -11.80 -5.83
CA ARG A 108 -2.75 -12.05 -4.45
C ARG A 108 -4.21 -11.66 -4.26
N ILE A 109 -4.88 -12.35 -3.34
CA ILE A 109 -6.25 -12.04 -2.92
C ILE A 109 -6.17 -11.05 -1.78
N TYR A 110 -6.74 -9.86 -1.99
CA TYR A 110 -6.82 -8.80 -1.00
C TYR A 110 -8.22 -8.79 -0.39
N ASP A 111 -8.29 -9.04 0.91
CA ASP A 111 -9.52 -9.05 1.69
C ASP A 111 -9.39 -8.16 2.93
N TRP A 112 -10.52 -7.86 3.56
CA TRP A 112 -10.66 -7.00 4.71
C TRP A 112 -11.44 -7.74 5.78
N LYS A 113 -10.72 -8.27 6.77
CA LYS A 113 -11.32 -9.04 7.85
C LYS A 113 -11.17 -8.29 9.15
N ASN A 114 -12.29 -8.04 9.83
CA ASN A 114 -12.34 -7.21 11.04
C ASN A 114 -11.70 -5.81 10.84
N ASN A 115 -11.89 -5.21 9.66
CA ASN A 115 -11.30 -3.91 9.28
C ASN A 115 -9.76 -3.88 9.20
N GLU A 116 -9.10 -5.04 9.11
CA GLU A 116 -7.66 -5.14 8.82
C GLU A 116 -7.43 -5.77 7.45
N PRO A 117 -6.40 -5.34 6.70
CA PRO A 117 -6.07 -5.95 5.43
C PRO A 117 -5.52 -7.37 5.63
N GLU A 118 -6.10 -8.30 4.89
CA GLU A 118 -5.70 -9.70 4.79
C GLU A 118 -5.27 -9.96 3.34
N ILE A 119 -4.10 -10.57 3.16
CA ILE A 119 -3.58 -10.94 1.84
C ILE A 119 -3.31 -12.44 1.84
N ASP A 120 -3.94 -13.15 0.91
CA ASP A 120 -3.85 -14.62 0.77
C ASP A 120 -4.14 -15.38 2.09
N GLY A 121 -5.03 -14.83 2.93
CA GLY A 121 -5.39 -15.43 4.21
C GLY A 121 -4.48 -15.06 5.39
N GLN A 122 -3.54 -14.13 5.20
CA GLN A 122 -2.60 -13.68 6.24
C GLN A 122 -2.77 -12.18 6.53
N ASN A 123 -2.73 -11.82 7.82
CA ASN A 123 -2.74 -10.43 8.25
C ASN A 123 -1.45 -9.73 7.85
N GLU A 124 -1.55 -8.55 7.26
CA GLU A 124 -0.38 -7.79 6.85
C GLU A 124 0.37 -7.14 8.01
N LYS A 125 1.68 -6.97 7.80
CA LYS A 125 2.55 -6.35 8.82
C LYS A 125 2.28 -4.86 8.89
N LEU A 126 1.95 -4.39 10.09
CA LEU A 126 1.85 -2.95 10.39
C LEU A 126 3.17 -2.27 10.05
N PHE A 127 3.13 -1.30 9.15
CA PHE A 127 4.31 -0.57 8.71
C PHE A 127 4.49 0.72 9.50
N LEU A 128 3.38 1.43 9.72
CA LEU A 128 3.37 2.68 10.47
C LEU A 128 1.98 2.90 11.09
N GLU A 129 1.94 3.40 12.32
CA GLU A 129 0.70 3.77 13.01
C GLU A 129 0.78 5.20 13.54
N PHE A 130 -0.32 5.92 13.35
CA PHE A 130 -0.52 7.27 13.82
C PHE A 130 -1.63 7.28 14.88
N HIS A 131 -1.31 7.81 16.05
CA HIS A 131 -2.26 8.08 17.11
C HIS A 131 -2.65 9.56 17.09
N SER A 132 -3.89 9.86 17.50
CA SER A 132 -4.43 11.21 17.73
C SER A 132 -3.99 11.75 19.08
#